data_AF-A0A518G3Y5-F1
#
_entry.id   AF-A0A518G3Y5-F1
#
_cell.length_a   1.000
_cell.length_b   1.000
_cell.length_c   1.000
_cell.angle_alpha   90.00
_cell.angle_beta   90.00
_cell.angle_gamma   90.00
#
_symmetry.space_group_name_H-M   'P 1'
#
loop_
_entity.id
_entity.type
_entity.pdbx_description
1 polymer ?
#
loop_
_entity_poly.entity_id
_entity_poly.type
_entity_poly.pdbx_seq_one_letter_code
_entity_poly.pdbx_strand_id
1 'polypeptide(L)'
;MTARPKFSDEENYLVSYMKSKAAIRNSRLYAFSYLLVGGGLAAWGLAYETSLITIAGVIVIVVARLQELGLENQWAGVWQSILGKYQAAVEAYEEEVQKLRESQE
;
A
#
# COMPACT_ATOMS: atom_id res chain seq x y z
N MET A 1 -0.60 30.07 11.21
CA MET A 1 0.18 29.46 10.10
C MET A 1 0.20 27.97 10.37
N THR A 2 -0.60 27.19 9.66
CA THR A 2 -0.67 25.74 9.87
C THR A 2 0.68 25.10 9.60
N ALA A 3 1.31 24.60 10.68
CA ALA A 3 2.56 23.89 10.58
C ALA A 3 2.33 22.63 9.74
N ARG A 4 3.05 22.51 8.61
CA ARG A 4 3.04 21.28 7.82
C ARG A 4 3.43 20.10 8.73
N PRO A 5 2.73 18.96 8.68
CA PRO A 5 3.10 17.80 9.47
C PRO A 5 4.54 17.38 9.16
N LYS A 6 5.33 17.16 10.20
CA LYS A 6 6.71 16.70 10.08
C LYS A 6 6.72 15.19 9.95
N PHE A 7 7.15 14.72 8.79
CA PHE A 7 7.29 13.30 8.49
C PHE A 7 8.72 12.82 8.78
N SER A 8 8.86 11.57 9.21
CA SER A 8 10.15 10.87 9.27
C SER A 8 10.67 10.58 7.86
N ASP A 9 11.92 10.15 7.74
CA ASP A 9 12.52 9.81 6.45
C ASP A 9 11.75 8.66 5.75
N GLU A 10 11.29 7.66 6.51
CA GLU A 10 10.47 6.54 6.00
C GLU A 10 9.09 6.98 5.51
N GLU A 11 8.45 7.91 6.23
CA GLU A 11 7.15 8.46 5.86
C GLU A 11 7.26 9.37 4.62
N ASN A 12 8.31 10.19 4.55
CA ASN A 12 8.61 10.99 3.36
C ASN A 12 8.88 10.11 2.14
N TYR A 13 9.59 8.98 2.33
CA TYR A 13 9.78 7.99 1.28
C TYR A 13 8.44 7.47 0.75
N LEU A 14 7.54 7.01 1.62
CA LEU A 14 6.20 6.54 1.19
C LEU A 14 5.37 7.62 0.50
N VAL A 15 5.33 8.83 1.06
CA VAL A 15 4.57 9.95 0.48
C VAL A 15 5.12 10.32 -0.89
N SER A 16 6.45 10.34 -1.06
CA SER A 16 7.10 10.59 -2.34
C SER A 16 6.88 9.46 -3.34
N TYR A 17 6.96 8.21 -2.88
CA TYR A 17 6.72 7.00 -3.65
C TYR A 17 5.31 7.00 -4.22
N MET A 18 4.30 7.30 -3.40
CA MET A 18 2.91 7.44 -3.82
C MET A 18 2.63 8.57 -4.80
N LYS A 19 3.31 9.71 -4.65
CA LYS A 19 3.17 10.84 -5.58
C LYS A 19 3.75 10.52 -6.96
N SER A 20 4.64 9.53 -7.05
CA SER A 20 5.16 9.08 -8.34
C SER A 20 4.08 8.33 -9.14
N LYS A 21 3.75 8.82 -10.34
CA LYS A 21 2.83 8.12 -11.27
C LYS A 21 3.29 6.70 -11.64
N ALA A 22 4.58 6.40 -11.44
CA ALA A 22 5.18 5.10 -11.69
C ALA A 22 4.84 4.05 -10.62
N ALA A 23 4.69 4.45 -9.35
CA ALA A 23 4.44 3.51 -8.25
C ALA A 23 3.09 2.78 -8.40
N ILE A 24 2.03 3.47 -8.81
CA ILE A 24 0.68 2.89 -8.96
C ILE A 24 0.61 1.92 -10.15
N ARG A 25 1.36 2.19 -11.24
CA ARG A 25 1.34 1.33 -12.44
C ARG A 25 2.20 0.09 -12.26
N ASN A 26 3.40 0.23 -11.69
CA ASN A 26 4.31 -0.90 -11.50
C ASN A 26 3.85 -1.84 -10.38
N SER A 27 3.24 -1.33 -9.30
CA SER A 27 2.71 -2.17 -8.22
C SER A 27 1.58 -3.07 -8.70
N ARG A 28 0.63 -2.54 -9.49
CA ARG A 28 -0.49 -3.30 -10.05
C ARG A 28 -0.04 -4.39 -11.03
N LEU A 29 0.96 -4.10 -11.87
CA LEU A 29 1.45 -5.08 -12.83
C LEU A 29 2.18 -6.24 -12.13
N TYR A 30 2.98 -5.93 -11.11
CA TYR A 30 3.69 -6.93 -10.33
C TYR A 30 2.71 -7.82 -9.54
N ALA A 31 1.74 -7.20 -8.84
CA ALA A 31 0.67 -7.90 -8.11
C ALA A 31 -0.20 -8.79 -9.02
N PHE A 32 -0.31 -8.50 -10.31
CA PHE A 32 -1.09 -9.34 -11.23
C PHE A 32 -0.26 -10.42 -11.93
N SER A 33 1.05 -10.20 -12.06
CA SER A 33 1.95 -11.09 -12.80
C SER A 33 2.03 -12.50 -12.21
N TYR A 34 2.04 -12.64 -10.89
CA TYR A 34 2.11 -13.94 -10.24
C TYR A 34 0.80 -14.73 -10.39
N LEU A 35 -0.36 -14.05 -10.49
CA LEU A 35 -1.65 -14.69 -10.78
C LEU A 35 -1.70 -15.22 -12.20
N LEU A 36 -1.15 -14.48 -13.16
CA LEU A 36 -1.04 -14.93 -14.55
C LEU A 36 -0.10 -16.12 -14.69
N VAL A 37 1.10 -16.05 -14.11
CA VAL A 37 2.10 -17.12 -14.23
C VAL A 37 1.70 -18.33 -13.39
N GLY A 38 1.41 -18.15 -12.11
CA GLY A 38 1.02 -19.23 -11.20
C GLY A 38 -0.32 -19.85 -11.58
N GLY A 39 -1.31 -19.03 -11.94
CA GLY A 39 -2.61 -19.50 -12.41
C GLY A 39 -2.52 -20.21 -13.76
N GLY A 40 -1.71 -19.69 -14.69
CA GLY A 40 -1.43 -20.32 -15.97
C GLY A 40 -0.79 -21.71 -15.82
N LEU A 41 0.23 -21.82 -14.96
CA LEU A 41 0.87 -23.11 -14.65
C LEU A 41 -0.11 -24.09 -13.99
N ALA A 42 -0.93 -23.61 -13.04
CA ALA A 42 -1.92 -24.46 -12.39
C ALA A 42 -2.98 -24.98 -13.36
N ALA A 43 -3.50 -24.10 -14.23
CA ALA A 43 -4.47 -24.46 -15.26
C ALA A 43 -3.88 -25.41 -16.31
N TRP A 44 -2.62 -25.18 -16.72
CA TRP A 44 -1.89 -26.07 -17.62
C TRP A 44 -1.70 -27.46 -16.99
N GLY A 45 -1.25 -27.53 -15.75
CA GLY A 45 -1.06 -28.79 -15.04
C GLY A 45 -2.36 -29.60 -14.94
N LEU A 46 -3.50 -28.93 -14.70
CA LEU A 46 -4.82 -29.57 -14.70
C LEU A 46 -5.23 -30.07 -16.09
N ALA A 47 -4.98 -29.29 -17.15
CA ALA A 47 -5.36 -29.65 -18.52
C ALA A 47 -4.61 -30.89 -19.04
N TYR A 48 -3.39 -31.14 -18.56
CA TYR A 48 -2.55 -32.27 -18.95
C TYR A 48 -2.36 -33.30 -17.82
N GLU A 49 -3.25 -33.30 -16.81
CA GLU A 49 -3.25 -34.23 -15.67
C GLU A 49 -1.89 -34.36 -14.93
N THR A 50 -1.07 -33.32 -15.01
CA THR A 50 0.27 -33.31 -14.43
C THR A 50 0.24 -32.65 -13.06
N SER A 51 0.00 -33.46 -12.02
CA SER A 51 -0.13 -33.01 -10.62
C SER A 51 1.05 -32.17 -10.14
N LEU A 52 2.29 -32.49 -10.56
CA LEU A 52 3.49 -31.73 -10.20
C LEU A 52 3.46 -30.28 -10.70
N ILE A 53 2.99 -30.06 -11.94
CA ILE A 53 2.90 -28.72 -12.54
C ILE A 53 1.78 -27.92 -11.88
N THR A 54 0.66 -28.58 -11.57
CA THR A 54 -0.44 -27.95 -10.84
C THR A 54 0.01 -27.45 -9.47
N ILE A 55 0.70 -28.31 -8.72
CA ILE A 55 1.23 -27.97 -7.39
C ILE A 55 2.24 -26.82 -7.48
N ALA A 56 3.14 -26.85 -8.48
CA ALA A 56 4.10 -25.77 -8.69
C ALA A 56 3.42 -24.42 -8.95
N GLY A 57 2.38 -24.38 -9.79
CA GLY A 57 1.59 -23.17 -10.04
C GLY A 57 0.91 -22.63 -8.78
N VAL A 58 0.33 -23.52 -7.97
CA VAL A 58 -0.30 -23.13 -6.69
C VAL A 58 0.74 -22.58 -5.70
N ILE A 59 1.93 -23.18 -5.60
CA ILE A 59 3.01 -22.71 -4.73
C ILE A 59 3.42 -21.28 -5.10
N VAL A 60 3.56 -20.98 -6.40
CA VAL A 60 3.89 -19.63 -6.89
C VAL A 60 2.86 -18.61 -6.41
N ILE A 61 1.56 -18.94 -6.48
CA ILE A 61 0.48 -18.06 -6.00
C ILE A 61 0.57 -17.85 -4.49
N VAL A 62 0.73 -18.93 -3.72
CA VAL A 62 0.76 -18.87 -2.25
C VAL A 62 1.96 -18.06 -1.75
N VAL A 63 3.16 -18.31 -2.27
CA VAL A 63 4.38 -17.61 -1.86
C VAL A 63 4.29 -16.13 -2.18
N ALA A 64 3.84 -15.78 -3.39
CA ALA A 64 3.64 -14.38 -3.76
C ALA A 64 2.63 -13.68 -2.83
N ARG A 65 1.53 -14.37 -2.47
CA ARG A 65 0.53 -13.80 -1.57
C ARG A 65 1.05 -13.60 -0.15
N LEU A 66 1.88 -14.51 0.36
CA LEU A 66 2.53 -14.34 1.67
C LEU A 66 3.50 -13.16 1.68
N GLN A 67 4.25 -12.94 0.59
CA GLN A 67 5.12 -11.78 0.47
C GLN A 67 4.32 -10.47 0.44
N GLU A 68 3.21 -10.42 -0.30
CA GLU A 68 2.31 -9.25 -0.30
C GLU A 68 1.78 -8.95 1.10
N LEU A 69 1.29 -9.97 1.83
CA LEU A 69 0.80 -9.81 3.20
C LEU A 69 1.90 -9.32 4.15
N GLY A 70 3.14 -9.80 3.99
CA GLY A 70 4.28 -9.34 4.78
C GLY A 70 4.59 -7.86 4.54
N LEU A 71 4.61 -7.43 3.28
CA LEU A 71 4.81 -6.02 2.92
C LEU A 71 3.64 -5.16 3.38
N GLU A 72 2.40 -5.61 3.21
CA GLU A 72 1.20 -4.90 3.68
C GLU A 72 1.28 -4.66 5.20
N ASN A 73 1.64 -5.68 5.98
CA ASN A 73 1.80 -5.55 7.43
C ASN A 73 2.95 -4.61 7.82
N GLN A 74 4.07 -4.65 7.11
CA GLN A 74 5.21 -3.78 7.38
C GLN A 74 4.86 -2.31 7.13
N TRP A 75 4.18 -2.03 6.02
CA TRP A 75 3.86 -0.67 5.62
C TRP A 75 2.58 -0.13 6.28
N ALA A 76 1.68 -1.00 6.75
CA ALA A 76 0.45 -0.60 7.44
C ALA A 76 0.71 0.29 8.66
N GLY A 77 1.74 -0.03 9.47
CA GLY A 77 2.10 0.78 10.63
C GLY A 77 2.55 2.19 10.26
N VAL A 78 3.40 2.30 9.24
CA VAL A 78 3.88 3.61 8.74
C VAL A 78 2.72 4.42 8.15
N TRP A 79 1.80 3.74 7.45
CA TRP A 79 0.58 4.35 6.93
C TRP A 79 -0.35 4.91 7.99
N GLN A 80 -0.57 4.16 9.07
CA GLN A 80 -1.35 4.63 10.22
C GLN A 80 -0.70 5.86 10.87
N SER A 81 0.64 5.89 10.95
CA SER A 81 1.38 7.04 11.48
C SER A 81 1.20 8.29 10.61
N ILE A 82 1.31 8.14 9.28
CA ILE A 82 1.08 9.23 8.33
C ILE A 82 -0.35 9.78 8.47
N LEU A 83 -1.36 8.90 8.51
CA LEU A 83 -2.76 9.30 8.66
C LEU A 83 -3.00 10.04 9.98
N GLY A 84 -2.45 9.55 11.09
CA GLY A 84 -2.56 10.21 12.39
C GLY A 84 -1.97 11.62 12.41
N LYS A 85 -0.82 11.82 11.75
CA LYS A 85 -0.19 13.15 11.62
C LYS A 85 -1.01 14.11 10.76
N TYR A 86 -1.64 13.62 9.70
CA TYR A 86 -2.56 14.42 8.90
C TYR A 86 -3.82 14.79 9.69
N GLN A 87 -4.39 13.85 10.44
CA GLN A 87 -5.57 14.11 11.26
C GLN A 87 -5.28 15.17 12.32
N ALA A 88 -4.18 15.06 13.05
CA ALA A 88 -3.78 16.06 14.05
C ALA A 88 -3.54 17.45 13.43
N ALA A 89 -3.01 17.51 12.20
CA ALA A 89 -2.81 18.77 11.49
C ALA A 89 -4.13 19.41 11.04
N VAL A 90 -5.14 18.60 10.69
CA VAL A 90 -6.49 19.07 10.36
C VAL A 90 -7.20 19.58 11.60
N GLU A 91 -7.17 18.84 12.70
CA GLU A 91 -7.78 19.25 13.98
C GLU A 91 -7.19 20.59 14.47
N ALA A 92 -5.87 20.74 14.42
CA ALA A 92 -5.20 21.99 14.78
C ALA A 92 -5.60 23.17 13.87
N TYR A 93 -5.84 22.91 12.58
CA TYR A 93 -6.31 23.94 11.65
C TYR A 93 -7.74 24.36 11.97
N GLU A 94 -8.63 23.40 12.23
CA GLU A 94 -10.03 23.67 12.58
C GLU A 94 -10.11 24.50 13.87
N GLU A 95 -9.30 24.19 14.88
CA GLU A 95 -9.20 25.02 16.08
C GLU A 95 -8.69 26.45 15.80
N GLU A 96 -7.67 26.61 14.95
CA GLU A 96 -7.13 27.93 14.58
C GLU A 96 -8.19 28.76 13.83
N VAL A 97 -8.93 28.13 12.90
CA VAL A 97 -10.03 28.77 12.16
C VAL A 97 -11.18 29.16 13.09
N GLN A 98 -11.55 28.30 14.03
CA GLN A 98 -12.60 28.59 15.00
C GLN A 98 -12.22 29.77 15.92
N LYS A 99 -10.99 29.81 16.43
CA LYS A 99 -10.49 30.93 17.26
C LYS A 99 -10.47 32.25 16.49
N LEU A 100 -10.10 32.22 15.21
CA LEU A 100 -10.14 33.40 14.35
C LEU A 100 -11.58 33.90 14.15
N ARG A 101 -12.53 32.98 13.98
CA ARG A 101 -13.95 33.31 13.84
C ARG A 101 -14.52 33.96 15.09
N GLU A 102 -14.22 33.42 16.26
CA GLU A 102 -14.63 33.97 17.56
C GLU A 102 -13.98 35.33 17.87
N SER A 103 -12.80 35.61 17.32
CA SER A 103 -12.13 36.91 17.48
C SER A 103 -12.65 38.03 16.57
N GLN A 104 -13.49 37.70 15.58
CA GLN A 104 -14.08 38.64 14.63
C GLN A 104 -15.55 38.98 14.95
N GLU A 105 -16.16 38.31 15.93
CA GLU A 105 -17.46 38.63 16.52
C GLU A 105 -17.29 39.52 17.76
#